data_AF-A0A9D8M1L4-F1
#
_entry.id   AF-A0A9D8M1L4-F1
#
_cell.length_a   1.000
_cell.length_b   1.000
_cell.length_c   1.000
_cell.angle_alpha   90.00
_cell.angle_beta   90.00
_cell.angle_gamma   90.00
#
_symmetry.space_group_name_H-M   'P 1'
#
loop_
_entity.id
_entity.type
_entity.pdbx_description
1 polymer ?
#
loop_
_entity_poly.entity_id
_entity_poly.type
_entity_poly.pdbx_seq_one_letter_code
_entity_poly.pdbx_strand_id
1 'polypeptide(L)'
;MHGRGRGGPGRAALSRIARRRLLPIGSALYLAVIFGVMLWRGVSIEPQWVVLALLLIALAVGRGKQFIFDWLPFLVLFLAYEMMRGFAAKTGFAPHDVGALETWLFDGHLPGLWLQQAIYRPAQIMLWDWLAMGFYFMHFALPIAVGFIFWLRDRERYWRFMGALLLMSFLAFVFYLFFPSAPPWHQYPGEVHKIIDETIRKWGVAYYVSPVYTNVNPNQFAAFPSLHAAYPALAAVYAWGYARWLALALAG
;
A
#
# COMPACT_ATOMS: atom_id res chain seq x y z
N MET A 1 -41.62 -44.54 -18.64
CA MET A 1 -40.26 -44.47 -19.22
C MET A 1 -39.84 -43.01 -19.33
N HIS A 2 -38.67 -42.68 -18.77
CA HIS A 2 -38.17 -41.32 -18.53
C HIS A 2 -37.91 -40.49 -19.80
N GLY A 3 -38.50 -39.30 -19.87
CA GLY A 3 -38.10 -38.23 -20.78
C GLY A 3 -36.83 -37.53 -20.28
N ARG A 4 -35.68 -37.84 -20.89
CA ARG A 4 -34.43 -37.09 -20.68
C ARG A 4 -34.57 -35.71 -21.30
N GLY A 5 -34.85 -34.71 -20.46
CA GLY A 5 -34.73 -33.30 -20.81
C GLY A 5 -33.30 -32.98 -21.23
N ARG A 6 -33.06 -32.87 -22.55
CA ARG A 6 -31.83 -32.32 -23.12
C ARG A 6 -31.75 -30.85 -22.72
N GLY A 7 -31.07 -30.56 -21.61
CA GLY A 7 -30.60 -29.21 -21.31
C GLY A 7 -29.71 -28.74 -22.46
N GLY A 8 -30.22 -27.83 -23.30
CA GLY A 8 -29.53 -27.41 -24.52
C GLY A 8 -28.11 -26.88 -24.24
N PRO A 9 -27.13 -27.16 -25.12
CA PRO A 9 -25.72 -26.78 -24.95
C PRO A 9 -25.52 -25.29 -24.59
N GLY A 10 -26.41 -24.41 -25.07
CA GLY A 10 -26.40 -22.98 -24.78
C GLY A 10 -26.60 -22.60 -23.32
N ARG A 11 -27.45 -23.30 -22.54
CA ARG A 11 -27.68 -22.98 -21.11
C ARG A 11 -26.48 -23.33 -20.24
N ALA A 12 -25.78 -24.43 -20.55
CA ALA A 12 -24.56 -24.82 -19.87
C ALA A 12 -23.40 -23.85 -20.19
N ALA A 13 -23.30 -23.37 -21.44
CA ALA A 13 -22.30 -22.38 -21.84
C ALA A 13 -22.54 -21.01 -21.19
N LEU A 14 -23.78 -20.50 -21.22
CA LEU A 14 -24.15 -19.22 -20.59
C LEU A 14 -23.92 -19.24 -19.07
N SER A 15 -24.26 -20.34 -18.39
CA SER A 15 -24.01 -20.49 -16.95
C SER A 15 -22.53 -20.63 -16.60
N ARG A 16 -21.70 -21.16 -17.51
CA ARG A 16 -20.24 -21.21 -17.33
C ARG A 16 -19.61 -19.83 -17.51
N ILE A 17 -20.06 -19.04 -18.49
CA ILE A 17 -19.61 -17.65 -18.72
C ILE A 17 -20.03 -16.74 -17.56
N ALA A 18 -21.29 -16.85 -17.12
CA ALA A 18 -21.80 -16.09 -15.97
C ALA A 18 -21.02 -16.44 -14.70
N ARG A 19 -20.83 -17.73 -14.37
CA ARG A 19 -19.99 -18.14 -13.23
C ARG A 19 -18.57 -17.60 -13.30
N ARG A 20 -17.95 -17.62 -14.49
CA ARG A 20 -16.58 -17.14 -14.70
C ARG A 20 -16.41 -15.64 -14.45
N ARG A 21 -17.48 -14.83 -14.57
CA ARG A 21 -17.47 -13.39 -14.28
C ARG A 21 -18.02 -13.05 -12.88
N LEU A 22 -19.04 -13.76 -12.42
CA LEU A 22 -19.70 -13.51 -11.15
C LEU A 22 -18.87 -13.98 -9.95
N LEU A 23 -18.11 -15.06 -10.08
CA LEU A 23 -17.28 -15.57 -8.98
C LEU A 23 -16.19 -14.56 -8.55
N PRO A 24 -15.36 -14.00 -9.44
CA PRO A 24 -14.37 -12.99 -9.04
C PRO A 24 -15.00 -11.72 -8.45
N ILE A 25 -16.13 -11.26 -8.99
CA ILE A 25 -16.85 -10.09 -8.48
C ILE A 25 -17.41 -10.37 -7.08
N GLY A 26 -18.04 -11.52 -6.90
CA GLY A 26 -18.55 -11.96 -5.60
C GLY A 26 -17.43 -12.11 -4.56
N SER A 27 -16.28 -12.68 -4.95
CA SER A 27 -15.10 -12.75 -4.09
C SER A 27 -14.59 -11.37 -3.70
N ALA A 28 -14.48 -10.44 -4.65
CA ALA A 28 -14.03 -9.07 -4.36
C ALA A 28 -14.97 -8.33 -3.40
N LEU A 29 -16.29 -8.44 -3.60
CA LEU A 29 -17.29 -7.84 -2.72
C LEU A 29 -17.23 -8.44 -1.31
N TYR A 30 -17.15 -9.77 -1.20
CA TYR A 30 -17.04 -10.46 0.08
C TYR A 30 -15.80 -10.03 0.87
N LEU A 31 -14.65 -9.93 0.19
CA LEU A 31 -13.40 -9.49 0.80
C LEU A 31 -13.43 -8.01 1.21
N ALA A 32 -14.08 -7.15 0.41
CA ALA A 32 -14.30 -5.75 0.79
C ALA A 32 -15.13 -5.61 2.06
N VAL A 33 -16.16 -6.45 2.24
CA VAL A 33 -16.95 -6.50 3.48
C VAL A 33 -16.09 -6.96 4.65
N ILE A 34 -15.28 -8.01 4.49
CA ILE A 34 -14.38 -8.49 5.55
C ILE A 34 -13.40 -7.39 5.98
N PHE A 35 -12.73 -6.73 5.04
CA PHE A 35 -11.81 -5.64 5.35
C PHE A 35 -12.52 -4.45 5.98
N GLY A 36 -13.72 -4.12 5.54
CA GLY A 36 -14.56 -3.10 6.20
C GLY A 36 -14.88 -3.46 7.66
N VAL A 37 -15.25 -4.72 7.93
CA VAL A 37 -15.51 -5.21 9.29
C VAL A 37 -14.24 -5.22 10.14
N MET A 38 -13.09 -5.63 9.58
CA MET A 38 -11.80 -5.61 10.28
C MET A 38 -11.46 -4.18 10.73
N LEU A 39 -11.52 -3.21 9.83
CA LEU A 39 -11.27 -1.80 10.15
C LEU A 39 -12.26 -1.28 11.19
N TRP A 40 -13.55 -1.59 11.04
CA TRP A 40 -14.57 -1.18 12.00
C TRP A 40 -14.36 -1.78 13.40
N ARG A 41 -13.81 -2.99 13.47
CA ARG A 41 -13.46 -3.68 14.73
C ARG A 41 -12.07 -3.34 15.25
N GLY A 42 -11.33 -2.46 14.58
CA GLY A 42 -9.97 -2.12 14.98
C GLY A 42 -8.93 -3.19 14.70
N VAL A 43 -9.21 -4.14 13.80
CA VAL A 43 -8.28 -5.19 13.40
C VAL A 43 -7.44 -4.68 12.23
N SER A 44 -6.12 -4.79 12.35
CA SER A 44 -5.21 -4.38 11.28
C SER A 44 -5.34 -5.25 10.03
N ILE A 45 -5.32 -4.61 8.86
CA ILE A 45 -5.21 -5.30 7.58
C ILE A 45 -3.73 -5.56 7.31
N GLU A 46 -3.25 -6.66 7.87
CA GLU A 46 -1.87 -7.10 7.71
C GLU A 46 -1.63 -7.70 6.29
N PRO A 47 -0.39 -7.64 5.77
CA PRO A 47 -0.07 -8.05 4.39
C PRO A 47 -0.54 -9.45 4.00
N GLN A 48 -0.51 -10.42 4.90
CA GLN A 48 -0.95 -11.79 4.61
C GLN A 48 -2.44 -11.87 4.29
N TRP A 49 -3.28 -11.04 4.91
CA TRP A 49 -4.72 -11.00 4.59
C TRP A 49 -4.95 -10.48 3.18
N VAL A 50 -4.14 -9.53 2.73
CA VAL A 50 -4.18 -9.02 1.36
C VAL A 50 -3.70 -10.08 0.36
N VAL A 51 -2.60 -10.77 0.65
CA VAL A 51 -2.13 -11.87 -0.22
C VAL A 51 -3.18 -12.98 -0.34
N LEU A 52 -3.82 -13.37 0.76
CA LEU A 52 -4.90 -14.36 0.76
C LEU A 52 -6.10 -13.88 -0.06
N ALA A 53 -6.51 -12.61 0.10
CA ALA A 53 -7.58 -12.00 -0.68
C ALA A 53 -7.30 -12.05 -2.20
N LEU A 54 -6.10 -11.66 -2.61
CA LEU A 54 -5.68 -11.71 -4.01
C LEU A 54 -5.60 -13.15 -4.54
N LEU A 55 -5.11 -14.08 -3.72
CA LEU A 55 -5.07 -15.51 -4.06
C LEU A 55 -6.47 -16.07 -4.27
N LEU A 56 -7.45 -15.72 -3.44
CA LEU A 56 -8.85 -16.15 -3.61
C LEU A 56 -9.42 -15.65 -4.93
N ILE A 57 -9.16 -14.40 -5.30
CA ILE A 57 -9.58 -13.85 -6.60
C ILE A 57 -8.85 -14.59 -7.73
N ALA A 58 -7.54 -14.84 -7.60
CA ALA A 58 -6.77 -15.58 -8.58
C ALA A 58 -7.28 -17.02 -8.78
N LEU A 59 -7.67 -17.70 -7.69
CA LEU A 59 -8.31 -19.02 -7.72
C LEU A 59 -9.67 -18.95 -8.41
N ALA A 60 -10.49 -17.93 -8.11
CA ALA A 60 -11.79 -17.73 -8.75
C ALA A 60 -11.68 -17.51 -10.28
N VAL A 61 -10.58 -16.91 -10.74
CA VAL A 61 -10.28 -16.72 -12.19
C VAL A 61 -9.58 -17.96 -12.80
N GLY A 62 -9.23 -18.97 -12.00
CA GLY A 62 -8.57 -20.20 -12.45
C GLY A 62 -7.05 -20.08 -12.64
N ARG A 63 -6.42 -19.06 -12.06
CA ARG A 63 -4.99 -18.73 -12.21
C ARG A 63 -4.21 -18.81 -10.88
N GLY A 64 -4.70 -19.54 -9.88
CA GLY A 64 -4.08 -19.59 -8.54
C GLY A 64 -2.63 -20.07 -8.53
N LYS A 65 -2.28 -21.16 -9.24
CA LYS A 65 -0.88 -21.62 -9.35
C LYS A 65 0.02 -20.55 -9.96
N GLN A 66 -0.46 -19.92 -11.03
CA GLN A 66 0.26 -18.86 -11.71
C GLN A 66 0.45 -17.63 -10.82
N PHE A 67 -0.56 -17.26 -10.02
CA PHE A 67 -0.45 -16.17 -9.06
C PHE A 67 0.68 -16.42 -8.07
N ILE A 68 0.76 -17.63 -7.51
CA ILE A 68 1.83 -18.01 -6.58
C ILE A 68 3.19 -17.82 -7.25
N PHE A 69 3.42 -18.41 -8.43
CA PHE A 69 4.73 -18.31 -9.08
C PHE A 69 5.10 -16.89 -9.52
N ASP A 70 4.12 -16.10 -9.96
CA ASP A 70 4.37 -14.74 -10.44
C ASP A 70 4.65 -13.78 -9.29
N TRP A 71 3.91 -13.90 -8.18
CA TRP A 71 4.01 -12.99 -7.03
C TRP A 71 5.07 -13.42 -6.02
N LEU A 72 5.44 -14.70 -5.97
CA LEU A 72 6.43 -15.21 -5.01
C LEU A 72 7.77 -14.46 -5.06
N PRO A 73 8.39 -14.18 -6.23
CA PRO A 73 9.63 -13.42 -6.29
C PRO A 73 9.49 -12.02 -5.67
N PHE A 74 8.38 -11.33 -5.96
CA PHE A 74 8.09 -10.02 -5.37
C PHE A 74 7.92 -10.11 -3.85
N LEU A 75 7.13 -11.07 -3.36
CA LEU A 75 6.90 -11.26 -1.92
C LEU A 75 8.20 -11.59 -1.16
N VAL A 76 9.04 -12.47 -1.72
CA VAL A 76 10.33 -12.82 -1.12
C VAL A 76 11.26 -11.61 -1.05
N LEU A 77 11.39 -10.86 -2.16
CA LEU A 77 12.25 -9.68 -2.20
C LEU A 77 11.72 -8.55 -1.32
N PHE A 78 10.40 -8.36 -1.26
CA PHE A 78 9.76 -7.40 -0.37
C PHE A 78 10.02 -7.73 1.11
N LEU A 79 9.84 -8.99 1.51
CA LEU A 79 10.14 -9.43 2.87
C LEU A 79 11.63 -9.29 3.20
N ALA A 80 12.52 -9.61 2.25
CA ALA A 80 13.95 -9.40 2.41
C ALA A 80 14.27 -7.91 2.62
N TYR A 81 13.67 -7.02 1.82
CA TYR A 81 13.78 -5.57 2.00
C TYR A 81 13.31 -5.11 3.38
N GLU A 82 12.13 -5.54 3.83
CA GLU A 82 11.58 -5.17 5.15
C GLU A 82 12.52 -5.62 6.29
N MET A 83 13.05 -6.84 6.21
CA MET A 83 14.04 -7.34 7.17
C MET A 83 15.32 -6.49 7.15
N MET A 84 15.84 -6.18 5.95
CA MET A 84 17.07 -5.41 5.80
C MET A 84 16.91 -3.95 6.24
N ARG A 85 15.74 -3.34 6.06
CA ARG A 85 15.45 -1.98 6.53
C ARG A 85 15.63 -1.85 8.04
N GLY A 86 15.26 -2.88 8.81
CA GLY A 86 15.53 -2.93 10.25
C GLY A 86 17.02 -2.94 10.61
N PHE A 87 17.89 -3.43 9.72
CA PHE A 87 19.34 -3.37 9.87
C PHE A 87 19.94 -2.03 9.47
N ALA A 88 19.31 -1.27 8.58
CA ALA A 88 19.80 0.05 8.18
C ALA A 88 19.94 1.02 9.36
N ALA A 89 19.14 0.85 10.42
CA ALA A 89 19.26 1.60 11.66
C ALA A 89 20.55 1.30 12.46
N LYS A 90 21.28 0.22 12.12
CA LYS A 90 22.44 -0.30 12.86
C LYS A 90 23.77 -0.07 12.14
N THR A 91 23.78 0.69 11.05
CA THR A 91 24.98 0.91 10.22
C THR A 91 26.00 1.86 10.86
N GLY A 92 25.61 2.63 11.88
CA GLY A 92 26.49 3.56 12.58
C GLY A 92 26.70 4.90 11.85
N PHE A 93 26.07 5.10 10.69
CA PHE A 93 26.07 6.41 10.02
C PHE A 93 25.20 7.41 10.79
N ALA A 94 25.69 8.64 10.92
CA ALA A 94 24.91 9.72 11.51
C ALA A 94 23.73 10.09 10.59
N PRO A 95 22.51 10.31 11.14
CA PRO A 95 21.38 10.72 10.34
C PRO A 95 21.58 12.14 9.81
N HIS A 96 21.26 12.33 8.54
CA HIS A 96 21.34 13.60 7.83
C HIS A 96 20.05 14.40 8.02
N ASP A 97 20.21 15.71 8.13
CA ASP A 97 19.11 16.67 8.18
C ASP A 97 18.70 17.08 6.76
N VAL A 98 17.56 16.55 6.31
CA VAL A 98 16.95 16.96 5.03
C VAL A 98 16.08 18.23 5.17
N GLY A 99 15.71 18.61 6.39
CA GLY A 99 14.93 19.82 6.68
C GLY A 99 15.68 21.11 6.35
N ALA A 100 17.00 21.11 6.39
CA ALA A 100 17.81 22.24 5.91
C ALA A 100 17.64 22.51 4.41
N LEU A 101 17.52 21.45 3.59
CA LEU A 101 17.25 21.59 2.15
C LEU A 101 15.82 22.07 1.91
N GLU A 102 14.86 21.55 2.67
CA GLU A 102 13.46 21.97 2.59
C GLU A 102 13.30 23.45 2.96
N THR A 103 13.85 23.88 4.10
CA THR A 103 13.79 25.29 4.50
C THR A 103 14.48 26.20 3.50
N TRP A 104 15.62 25.80 2.94
CA TRP A 104 16.26 26.55 1.86
C TRP A 104 15.36 26.69 0.62
N LEU A 105 14.65 25.63 0.22
CA LEU A 105 13.75 25.65 -0.94
C LEU A 105 12.47 26.47 -0.70
N PHE A 106 12.01 26.55 0.55
CA PHE A 106 10.76 27.19 0.95
C PHE A 106 10.98 28.46 1.79
N ASP A 107 12.02 29.24 1.47
CA ASP A 107 12.29 30.56 2.05
C ASP A 107 12.31 30.56 3.59
N GLY A 108 13.05 29.62 4.17
CA GLY A 108 13.18 29.42 5.61
C GLY A 108 12.04 28.65 6.29
N HIS A 109 10.98 28.28 5.56
CA HIS A 109 9.82 27.61 6.14
C HIS A 109 9.89 26.09 5.95
N LEU A 110 9.45 25.33 6.96
CA LEU A 110 9.15 23.91 6.82
C LEU A 110 7.69 23.75 6.42
N PRO A 111 7.36 23.38 5.16
CA PRO A 111 5.97 23.36 4.68
C PRO A 111 5.08 22.44 5.51
N GLY A 112 5.61 21.30 5.95
CA GLY A 112 4.89 20.35 6.78
C GLY A 112 4.48 20.95 8.13
N LEU A 113 5.39 21.69 8.78
CA LEU A 113 5.10 22.38 10.04
C LEU A 113 4.14 23.55 9.84
N TRP A 114 4.37 24.37 8.82
CA TRP A 114 3.49 25.50 8.48
C TRP A 114 2.06 25.03 8.22
N LEU A 115 1.89 23.94 7.46
CA LEU A 115 0.57 23.36 7.20
C LEU A 115 -0.08 22.85 8.49
N GLN A 116 0.67 22.15 9.36
CA GLN A 116 0.15 21.71 10.64
C GLN A 116 -0.30 22.89 11.51
N GLN A 117 0.49 23.95 11.62
CA GLN A 117 0.11 25.16 12.37
C GLN A 117 -1.16 25.81 11.81
N ALA A 118 -1.33 25.82 10.48
CA ALA A 118 -2.48 26.41 9.83
C ALA A 118 -3.79 25.63 10.08
N ILE A 119 -3.77 24.31 9.85
CA ILE A 119 -5.00 23.50 9.75
C ILE A 119 -5.13 22.37 10.78
N TYR A 120 -4.04 21.96 11.44
CA TYR A 120 -4.11 20.88 12.42
C TYR A 120 -4.79 21.36 13.70
N ARG A 121 -5.61 20.49 14.30
CA ARG A 121 -6.36 20.75 15.53
C ARG A 121 -6.12 19.60 16.51
N PRO A 122 -5.26 19.76 17.54
CA PRO A 122 -4.90 18.67 18.44
C PRO A 122 -6.08 18.07 19.21
N ALA A 123 -7.11 18.86 19.54
CA ALA A 123 -8.25 18.40 20.34
C ALA A 123 -9.32 17.62 19.56
N GLN A 124 -9.29 17.61 18.23
CA GLN A 124 -10.33 17.02 17.38
C GLN A 124 -9.71 16.19 16.26
N ILE A 125 -10.52 15.32 15.64
CA ILE A 125 -10.15 14.66 14.38
C ILE A 125 -10.90 15.38 13.27
N MET A 126 -10.16 16.01 12.38
CA MET A 126 -10.72 16.76 11.26
C MET A 126 -10.82 15.89 10.01
N LEU A 127 -11.59 16.33 9.00
CA LEU A 127 -11.72 15.60 7.74
C LEU A 127 -10.37 15.38 7.05
N TRP A 128 -9.49 16.37 7.06
CA TRP A 128 -8.15 16.26 6.47
C TRP A 128 -7.24 15.27 7.19
N ASP A 129 -7.47 14.98 8.48
CA ASP A 129 -6.72 13.94 9.18
C ASP A 129 -7.07 12.55 8.62
N TRP A 130 -8.35 12.33 8.28
CA TRP A 130 -8.80 11.12 7.59
C TRP A 130 -8.26 11.03 6.17
N LEU A 131 -8.26 12.14 5.43
CA LEU A 131 -7.70 12.18 4.07
C LEU A 131 -6.21 11.91 4.09
N ALA A 132 -5.45 12.56 4.98
CA ALA A 132 -4.01 12.34 5.15
C ALA A 132 -3.72 10.88 5.52
N MET A 133 -4.53 10.27 6.38
CA MET A 133 -4.42 8.85 6.69
C MET A 133 -4.72 7.97 5.46
N GLY A 134 -5.73 8.34 4.66
CA GLY A 134 -6.03 7.68 3.39
C GLY A 134 -4.85 7.73 2.41
N PHE A 135 -4.29 8.92 2.16
CA PHE A 135 -3.09 9.10 1.35
C PHE A 135 -1.90 8.34 1.90
N TYR A 136 -1.72 8.34 3.21
CA TYR A 136 -0.69 7.54 3.84
C TYR A 136 -0.83 6.08 3.45
N PHE A 137 -2.01 5.46 3.54
CA PHE A 137 -2.20 4.05 3.18
C PHE A 137 -2.11 3.74 1.67
N MET A 138 -2.16 4.76 0.79
CA MET A 138 -2.04 4.55 -0.65
C MET A 138 -0.71 3.94 -1.07
N HIS A 139 0.38 4.19 -0.32
CA HIS A 139 1.69 3.59 -0.59
C HIS A 139 1.67 2.06 -0.56
N PHE A 140 0.72 1.48 0.17
CA PHE A 140 0.50 0.04 0.23
C PHE A 140 -0.61 -0.39 -0.74
N ALA A 141 -1.75 0.30 -0.70
CA ALA A 141 -2.93 -0.11 -1.48
C ALA A 141 -2.73 0.02 -3.01
N LEU A 142 -2.11 1.10 -3.48
CA LEU A 142 -2.05 1.40 -4.91
C LEU A 142 -1.09 0.50 -5.69
N PRO A 143 0.15 0.25 -5.25
CA PRO A 143 1.03 -0.65 -5.99
C PRO A 143 0.47 -2.06 -6.08
N ILE A 144 -0.17 -2.54 -5.01
CA ILE A 144 -0.82 -3.85 -5.01
C ILE A 144 -1.99 -3.88 -5.98
N ALA A 145 -2.88 -2.89 -5.94
CA ALA A 145 -4.03 -2.80 -6.84
C ALA A 145 -3.61 -2.72 -8.32
N VAL A 146 -2.70 -1.80 -8.65
CA VAL A 146 -2.19 -1.63 -10.03
C VAL A 146 -1.45 -2.88 -10.49
N GLY A 147 -0.58 -3.42 -9.65
CA GLY A 147 0.14 -4.67 -9.92
C GLY A 147 -0.81 -5.83 -10.19
N PHE A 148 -1.87 -5.98 -9.39
CA PHE A 148 -2.86 -7.03 -9.58
C PHE A 148 -3.72 -6.83 -10.83
N ILE A 149 -4.12 -5.59 -11.14
CA ILE A 149 -4.82 -5.26 -12.38
C ILE A 149 -3.97 -5.62 -13.59
N PHE A 150 -2.69 -5.24 -13.61
CA PHE A 150 -1.78 -5.64 -14.68
C PHE A 150 -1.61 -7.16 -14.73
N TRP A 151 -1.41 -7.83 -13.60
CA TRP A 151 -1.28 -9.29 -13.58
C TRP A 151 -2.49 -10.02 -14.21
N LEU A 152 -3.70 -9.50 -13.95
CA LEU A 152 -4.94 -10.02 -14.54
C LEU A 152 -5.05 -9.72 -16.03
N ARG A 153 -4.66 -8.52 -16.48
CA ARG A 153 -4.96 -8.00 -17.83
C ARG A 153 -3.80 -8.15 -18.82
N ASP A 154 -2.58 -7.86 -18.39
CA ASP A 154 -1.37 -7.75 -19.21
C ASP A 154 -0.13 -8.14 -18.38
N ARG A 155 0.35 -9.35 -18.63
CA ARG A 155 1.50 -9.95 -17.93
C ARG A 155 2.81 -9.21 -18.16
N GLU A 156 2.98 -8.58 -19.31
CA GLU A 156 4.20 -7.84 -19.61
C GLU A 156 4.26 -6.55 -18.80
N ARG A 157 3.13 -5.82 -18.73
CA ARG A 157 3.00 -4.64 -17.87
C ARG A 157 3.20 -4.98 -16.40
N TYR A 158 2.70 -6.13 -15.96
CA TYR A 158 2.94 -6.61 -14.59
C TYR A 158 4.43 -6.71 -14.27
N TRP A 159 5.20 -7.39 -15.10
CA TRP A 159 6.63 -7.56 -14.85
C TRP A 159 7.40 -6.25 -14.94
N ARG A 160 7.07 -5.38 -15.90
CA ARG A 160 7.67 -4.04 -16.01
C ARG A 160 7.38 -3.19 -14.77
N PHE A 161 6.15 -3.25 -14.27
CA PHE A 161 5.75 -2.50 -13.07
C PHE A 161 6.40 -3.06 -11.80
N MET A 162 6.33 -4.39 -11.58
CA MET A 162 6.95 -5.02 -10.41
C MET A 162 8.46 -4.88 -10.41
N GLY A 163 9.11 -4.98 -11.58
CA GLY A 163 10.55 -4.74 -11.71
C GLY A 163 10.93 -3.30 -11.34
N ALA A 164 10.17 -2.30 -11.82
CA ALA A 164 10.39 -0.91 -11.46
C ALA A 164 10.13 -0.64 -9.96
N LEU A 165 9.08 -1.25 -9.40
CA LEU A 165 8.76 -1.15 -7.98
C LEU A 165 9.90 -1.71 -7.12
N LEU A 166 10.38 -2.92 -7.44
CA LEU A 166 11.50 -3.56 -6.74
C LEU A 166 12.80 -2.77 -6.89
N LEU A 167 13.10 -2.27 -8.08
CA LEU A 167 14.28 -1.42 -8.31
C LEU A 167 14.19 -0.14 -7.46
N MET A 168 13.03 0.51 -7.43
CA MET A 168 12.82 1.71 -6.62
C MET A 168 12.97 1.42 -5.12
N SER A 169 12.41 0.31 -4.62
CA SER A 169 12.60 -0.13 -3.23
C SER A 169 14.07 -0.41 -2.93
N PHE A 170 14.79 -1.05 -3.85
CA PHE A 170 16.22 -1.34 -3.71
C PHE A 170 17.06 -0.07 -3.68
N LEU A 171 16.80 0.89 -4.57
CA LEU A 171 17.49 2.17 -4.58
C LEU A 171 17.22 2.96 -3.30
N ALA A 172 15.96 3.02 -2.84
CA ALA A 172 15.60 3.65 -1.57
C ALA A 172 16.33 2.97 -0.38
N PHE A 173 16.42 1.64 -0.40
CA PHE A 173 17.17 0.89 0.61
C PHE A 173 18.65 1.26 0.65
N VAL A 174 19.32 1.32 -0.50
CA VAL A 174 20.72 1.75 -0.60
C VAL A 174 20.88 3.16 -0.05
N PHE A 175 19.96 4.08 -0.37
CA PHE A 175 19.95 5.41 0.22
C PHE A 175 19.82 5.37 1.75
N TYR A 176 18.87 4.59 2.29
CA TYR A 176 18.70 4.48 3.75
C TYR A 176 19.91 3.88 4.48
N LEU A 177 20.70 3.03 3.82
CA LEU A 177 21.91 2.47 4.39
C LEU A 177 23.02 3.51 4.56
N PHE A 178 23.27 4.29 3.52
CA PHE A 178 24.44 5.19 3.46
C PHE A 178 24.11 6.63 3.84
N PHE A 179 22.86 7.04 3.66
CA PHE A 179 22.33 8.37 3.95
C PHE A 179 21.06 8.24 4.78
N PRO A 180 21.13 7.69 6.01
CA PRO A 180 19.99 7.72 6.91
C PRO A 180 19.58 9.17 7.13
N SER A 181 18.28 9.45 7.20
CA SER A 181 17.76 10.81 7.40
C SER A 181 16.79 10.86 8.57
N ALA A 182 16.96 11.87 9.41
CA ALA A 182 16.08 12.09 10.54
C ALA A 182 14.74 12.66 10.04
N PRO A 183 13.60 12.12 10.48
CA PRO A 183 12.30 12.69 10.14
C PRO A 183 12.02 13.99 10.93
N PRO A 184 11.16 14.88 10.42
CA PRO A 184 10.90 16.19 11.05
C PRO A 184 10.39 16.10 12.49
N TRP A 185 9.54 15.12 12.84
CA TRP A 185 9.06 14.93 14.23
C TRP A 185 10.16 14.52 15.22
N HIS A 186 11.28 13.99 14.73
CA HIS A 186 12.43 13.67 15.57
C HIS A 186 13.35 14.89 15.72
N GLN A 187 13.41 15.75 14.70
CA GLN A 187 14.24 16.96 14.70
C GLN A 187 13.58 18.12 15.46
N TYR A 188 12.26 18.21 15.42
CA TYR A 188 11.45 19.26 16.05
C TYR A 188 10.41 18.64 17.00
N PRO A 189 10.85 18.00 18.10
CA PRO A 189 9.96 17.31 19.02
C PRO A 189 8.99 18.29 19.70
N GLY A 190 7.69 17.96 19.69
CA GLY A 190 6.64 18.80 20.27
C GLY A 190 6.13 19.91 19.34
N GLU A 191 6.82 20.20 18.24
CA GLU A 191 6.36 21.13 17.21
C GLU A 191 5.73 20.40 16.02
N VAL A 192 6.34 19.31 15.56
CA VAL A 192 5.81 18.51 14.46
C VAL A 192 5.04 17.30 15.00
N HIS A 193 3.76 17.26 14.63
CA HIS A 193 2.83 16.20 14.97
C HIS A 193 2.90 15.01 14.01
N LYS A 194 2.85 13.80 14.57
CA LYS A 194 2.63 12.57 13.80
C LYS A 194 1.14 12.36 13.64
N ILE A 195 0.56 13.01 12.62
CA ILE A 195 -0.89 13.06 12.41
C ILE A 195 -1.52 11.67 12.44
N ILE A 196 -0.93 10.66 11.80
CA ILE A 196 -1.50 9.30 11.75
C ILE A 196 -1.56 8.66 13.14
N ASP A 197 -0.45 8.67 13.88
CA ASP A 197 -0.38 8.11 15.22
C ASP A 197 -1.36 8.82 16.17
N GLU A 198 -1.46 10.14 16.05
CA GLU A 198 -2.39 10.96 16.83
C GLU A 198 -3.85 10.69 16.45
N THR A 199 -4.18 10.59 15.17
CA THR A 199 -5.52 10.27 14.68
C THR A 199 -5.98 8.90 15.15
N ILE A 200 -5.12 7.87 15.05
CA ILE A 200 -5.43 6.53 15.55
C ILE A 200 -5.66 6.55 17.07
N ARG A 201 -4.80 7.25 17.83
CA ARG A 201 -4.99 7.39 19.29
C ARG A 201 -6.30 8.10 19.63
N LYS A 202 -6.61 9.22 18.98
CA LYS A 202 -7.86 9.98 19.21
C LYS A 202 -9.10 9.19 18.82
N TRP A 203 -9.00 8.34 17.79
CA TRP A 203 -10.12 7.51 17.37
C TRP A 203 -10.52 6.50 18.46
N GLY A 204 -9.61 6.18 19.40
CA GLY A 204 -9.94 5.38 20.59
C GLY A 204 -10.23 3.91 20.30
N VAL A 205 -9.97 3.46 19.07
CA VAL A 205 -10.09 2.05 18.70
C VAL A 205 -8.83 1.33 19.17
N ALA A 206 -9.00 0.31 20.00
CA ALA A 206 -7.90 -0.58 20.38
C ALA A 206 -7.43 -1.34 19.12
N TYR A 207 -6.46 -0.76 18.42
CA TYR A 207 -5.99 -1.28 17.14
C TYR A 207 -5.16 -2.54 17.38
N TYR A 208 -5.72 -3.69 17.03
CA TYR A 208 -5.04 -4.96 17.16
C TYR A 208 -4.07 -5.15 15.99
N VAL A 209 -2.78 -5.18 16.33
CA VAL A 209 -1.68 -5.60 15.46
C VAL A 209 -1.11 -6.88 16.04
N SER A 210 -0.89 -7.89 15.21
CA SER A 210 -0.33 -9.15 15.70
C SER A 210 1.12 -8.97 16.17
N PRO A 211 1.57 -9.76 17.17
CA PRO A 211 2.93 -9.66 17.71
C PRO A 211 4.04 -9.81 16.67
N VAL A 212 3.76 -10.50 15.56
CA VAL A 212 4.71 -10.67 14.45
C VAL A 212 5.03 -9.31 13.84
N TYR A 213 4.03 -8.45 13.61
CA TYR A 213 4.22 -7.15 12.98
C TYR A 213 4.63 -6.05 13.96
N THR A 214 4.29 -6.18 15.25
CA THR A 214 4.75 -5.23 16.30
C THR A 214 6.28 -5.16 16.41
N ASN A 215 6.98 -6.27 16.10
CA ASN A 215 8.43 -6.37 16.20
C ASN A 215 9.18 -6.08 14.89
N VAL A 216 8.47 -5.94 13.76
CA VAL A 216 9.06 -5.55 12.46
C VAL A 216 9.04 -4.03 12.34
N ASN A 217 9.46 -3.35 13.42
CA ASN A 217 9.33 -1.91 13.56
C ASN A 217 10.22 -1.17 12.53
N PRO A 218 9.68 -0.20 11.78
CA PRO A 218 10.44 0.53 10.77
C PRO A 218 11.60 1.32 11.38
N ASN A 219 12.70 1.37 10.63
CA ASN A 219 13.83 2.25 10.91
C ASN A 219 13.35 3.70 11.09
N GLN A 220 13.60 4.28 12.27
CA GLN A 220 13.17 5.63 12.62
C GLN A 220 13.92 6.73 11.84
N PHE A 221 15.03 6.39 11.19
CA PHE A 221 15.93 7.32 10.48
C PHE A 221 15.99 7.03 8.97
N ALA A 222 14.88 6.59 8.38
CA ALA A 222 14.74 6.32 6.95
C ALA A 222 13.59 7.14 6.35
N ALA A 223 13.65 8.47 6.52
CA ALA A 223 12.59 9.38 6.09
C ALA A 223 12.68 9.79 4.61
N PHE A 224 13.88 9.78 4.02
CA PHE A 224 14.17 10.23 2.66
C PHE A 224 15.03 9.21 1.90
N PRO A 225 14.71 8.86 0.64
CA PRO A 225 13.54 9.31 -0.12
C PRO A 225 12.22 8.73 0.41
N SER A 226 11.11 9.44 0.22
CA SER A 226 9.79 9.02 0.73
C SER A 226 9.16 7.94 -0.15
N LEU A 227 9.10 6.71 0.36
CA LEU A 227 8.36 5.62 -0.30
C LEU A 227 6.85 5.84 -0.28
N HIS A 228 6.33 6.60 0.70
CA HIS A 228 4.92 6.96 0.78
C HIS A 228 4.46 7.80 -0.40
N ALA A 229 5.34 8.62 -0.96
CA ALA A 229 5.08 9.36 -2.20
C ALA A 229 5.52 8.59 -3.44
N ALA A 230 6.67 7.90 -3.40
CA ALA A 230 7.23 7.24 -4.57
C ALA A 230 6.38 6.09 -5.09
N TYR A 231 5.83 5.25 -4.20
CA TYR A 231 5.00 4.10 -4.59
C TYR A 231 3.69 4.52 -5.30
N PRO A 232 2.86 5.43 -4.75
CA PRO A 232 1.70 5.97 -5.45
C PRO A 232 2.07 6.64 -6.77
N ALA A 233 3.13 7.46 -6.80
CA ALA A 233 3.55 8.15 -8.02
C ALA A 233 3.93 7.16 -9.14
N LEU A 234 4.70 6.12 -8.81
CA LEU A 234 5.05 5.06 -9.77
C LEU A 234 3.80 4.34 -10.28
N ALA A 235 2.87 4.01 -9.38
CA ALA A 235 1.60 3.39 -9.74
C ALA A 235 0.76 4.28 -10.67
N ALA A 236 0.69 5.60 -10.40
CA ALA A 236 -0.01 6.57 -11.23
C ALA A 236 0.62 6.71 -12.62
N VAL A 237 1.94 6.80 -12.72
CA VAL A 237 2.68 6.88 -14.00
C VAL A 237 2.39 5.66 -14.88
N TYR A 238 2.48 4.45 -14.31
CA TYR A 238 2.19 3.24 -15.07
C TYR A 238 0.69 3.10 -15.42
N ALA A 239 -0.19 3.57 -14.54
CA ALA A 239 -1.63 3.59 -14.78
C ALA A 239 -2.03 4.59 -15.88
N TRP A 240 -1.29 5.69 -16.05
CA TRP A 240 -1.64 6.77 -16.99
C TRP A 240 -1.79 6.27 -18.43
N GLY A 241 -0.86 5.42 -18.88
CA GLY A 241 -0.89 4.78 -20.20
C GLY A 241 -1.87 3.60 -20.32
N TYR A 242 -2.68 3.32 -19.30
CA TYR A 242 -3.64 2.22 -19.27
C TYR A 242 -5.08 2.71 -19.07
N ALA A 243 -5.29 3.61 -18.12
CA ALA A 243 -6.58 4.20 -17.79
C ALA A 243 -6.37 5.58 -17.18
N ARG A 244 -6.54 6.64 -17.99
CA ARG A 244 -6.30 8.03 -17.57
C ARG A 244 -7.15 8.45 -16.36
N TRP A 245 -8.38 7.94 -16.24
CA TRP A 245 -9.23 8.15 -15.07
C TRP A 245 -8.68 7.48 -13.80
N LEU A 246 -8.06 6.30 -13.94
CA LEU A 246 -7.39 5.62 -12.84
C LEU A 246 -6.21 6.48 -12.39
N ALA A 247 -5.37 6.94 -13.32
CA ALA A 247 -4.21 7.76 -13.00
C ALA A 247 -4.56 9.13 -12.39
N LEU A 248 -5.65 9.78 -12.82
CA LEU A 248 -6.12 11.03 -12.20
C LEU A 248 -6.65 10.79 -10.78
N ALA A 249 -7.35 9.68 -10.53
CA ALA A 249 -7.78 9.30 -9.19
C ALA A 249 -6.63 8.84 -8.27
N LEU A 250 -5.45 8.52 -8.85
CA LEU A 250 -4.25 8.10 -8.14
C LEU A 250 -3.25 9.25 -7.92
N ALA A 251 -3.40 10.37 -8.65
CA ALA A 251 -2.48 11.51 -8.62
C ALA A 251 -3.02 12.73 -7.85
N GLY A 252 -4.32 12.73 -7.52
CA GLY A 252 -4.99 13.77 -6.74
C GLY A 252 -5.38 13.29 -5.36
#